data_AF-A4XL96-F1
#
_entry.id   AF-A4XL96-F1
#
_cell.length_a   1.000
_cell.length_b   1.000
_cell.length_c   1.000
_cell.angle_alpha   90.00
_cell.angle_beta   90.00
_cell.angle_gamma   90.00
#
_symmetry.space_group_name_H-M   'P 1'
#
loop_
_entity.id
_entity.type
_entity.pdbx_description
1 polymer ?
#
loop_
_entity_poly.entity_id
_entity_poly.type
_entity_poly.pdbx_seq_one_letter_code
_entity_poly.pdbx_strand_id
1 'polypeptide(L)'
;MGKIVNQEAVEVVIGAMLFSKEAISEVTGILTKEDFATPQLREVFAAVLELFEEDKPVDIITVAERLRERGTFEEVGGNEYLTNLAINTPTTANVMYYAKIVKEKSLLRQIASKNKELTAVIEMGDLEAAKLIAEEITVLTEKKIGYNTIKALIISEAAEKDKQQGAHLWLVENFIPQKGLVIFSGRPKHGKTTVLL
;
A
#
# COMPACT_ATOMS: atom_id res chain seq x y z
N MET A 1 -13.34 6.08 0.87
CA MET A 1 -11.96 6.61 1.01
C MET A 1 -11.02 5.72 1.85
N GLY A 2 -11.50 5.01 2.89
CA GLY A 2 -10.65 4.21 3.80
C GLY A 2 -9.97 2.95 3.26
N LYS A 3 -10.12 2.55 1.98
CA LYS A 3 -9.48 1.33 1.43
C LYS A 3 -8.05 1.55 0.87
N ILE A 4 -7.65 2.81 0.64
CA ILE A 4 -6.39 3.20 -0.04
C ILE A 4 -5.39 3.92 0.89
N VAL A 5 -5.64 3.91 2.19
CA VAL A 5 -4.73 4.34 3.26
C VAL A 5 -4.81 3.29 4.36
N ASN A 6 -3.68 2.94 4.95
CA ASN A 6 -3.63 2.13 6.16
C ASN A 6 -2.97 2.99 7.25
N GLN A 7 -3.79 3.57 8.13
CA GLN A 7 -3.32 4.54 9.11
C GLN A 7 -2.43 3.89 10.16
N GLU A 8 -2.82 2.72 10.68
CA GLU A 8 -2.01 1.94 11.63
C GLU A 8 -0.61 1.66 11.08
N ALA A 9 -0.50 1.21 9.83
CA ALA A 9 0.81 0.94 9.22
C ALA A 9 1.66 2.22 9.08
N VAL A 10 1.04 3.35 8.78
CA VAL A 10 1.75 4.64 8.66
C VAL A 10 2.26 5.11 10.02
N GLU A 11 1.42 5.05 11.05
CA GLU A 11 1.79 5.46 12.41
C GLU A 11 2.93 4.58 12.95
N VAL A 12 2.84 3.26 12.73
CA VAL A 12 3.91 2.30 13.09
C VAL A 12 5.22 2.60 12.37
N VAL A 13 5.18 2.96 11.08
CA VAL A 13 6.39 3.29 10.31
C VAL A 13 7.08 4.52 10.90
N ILE A 14 6.33 5.61 11.12
CA ILE A 14 6.90 6.84 11.65
C ILE A 14 7.38 6.65 13.09
N GLY A 15 6.58 6.03 13.95
CA GLY A 15 7.01 5.79 15.33
C GLY A 15 8.23 4.87 15.40
N ALA A 16 8.35 3.87 14.51
CA ALA A 16 9.55 3.04 14.45
C ALA A 16 10.81 3.85 14.09
N MET A 17 10.69 4.81 13.17
CA MET A 17 11.77 5.73 12.82
C MET A 17 12.17 6.65 13.99
N LEU A 18 11.27 6.97 14.91
CA LEU A 18 11.56 7.74 16.12
C LEU A 18 12.31 6.93 17.19
N PHE A 19 12.33 5.59 17.08
CA PHE A 19 12.97 4.71 18.06
C PHE A 19 14.31 4.12 17.60
N SER A 20 14.57 4.03 16.30
CA SER A 20 15.75 3.32 15.77
C SER A 20 16.25 3.96 14.47
N LYS A 21 17.56 4.25 14.44
CA LYS A 21 18.27 4.71 13.22
C LYS A 21 18.23 3.64 12.12
N GLU A 22 18.28 2.37 12.49
CA GLU A 22 18.17 1.24 11.55
C GLU A 22 16.81 1.24 10.86
N ALA A 23 15.73 1.49 11.60
CA ALA A 23 14.39 1.61 11.02
C ALA A 23 14.30 2.76 10.01
N ILE A 24 14.97 3.89 10.25
CA ILE A 24 15.06 5.00 9.28
C ILE A 24 15.72 4.53 7.98
N SER A 25 16.85 3.81 8.07
CA SER A 25 17.56 3.30 6.90
C SER A 25 16.72 2.29 6.10
N GLU A 26 16.02 1.38 6.78
CA GLU A 26 15.14 0.42 6.11
C GLU A 26 13.94 1.09 5.43
N VAL A 27 13.32 2.06 6.11
CA VAL A 27 12.15 2.78 5.59
C VAL A 27 12.51 3.65 4.40
N THR A 28 13.62 4.40 4.45
CA THR A 28 14.08 5.25 3.35
C THR A 28 14.43 4.47 2.08
N GLY A 29 14.82 3.20 2.21
CA GLY A 29 14.99 2.30 1.06
C GLY A 29 13.68 1.91 0.35
N ILE A 30 12.51 2.19 0.95
CA ILE A 30 11.19 1.76 0.46
C ILE A 30 10.26 2.95 0.19
N LEU A 31 10.25 3.92 1.10
CA LEU A 31 9.32 5.02 1.16
C LEU A 31 10.00 6.37 0.91
N THR A 32 9.24 7.24 0.28
CA THR A 32 9.52 8.66 0.06
C THR A 32 8.43 9.48 0.76
N LYS A 33 8.67 10.77 0.97
CA LYS A 33 7.68 11.65 1.62
C LYS A 33 6.33 11.63 0.88
N GLU A 34 6.34 11.49 -0.44
CA GLU A 34 5.15 11.45 -1.29
C GLU A 34 4.28 10.20 -1.02
N ASP A 35 4.84 9.16 -0.38
CA ASP A 35 4.11 7.95 -0.03
C ASP A 35 3.16 8.11 1.15
N PHE A 36 3.24 9.23 1.88
CA PHE A 36 2.32 9.57 2.96
C PHE A 36 1.14 10.38 2.44
N ALA A 37 -0.08 10.02 2.86
CA ALA A 37 -1.30 10.62 2.33
C ALA A 37 -1.57 12.03 2.88
N THR A 38 -1.27 12.25 4.16
CA THR A 38 -1.57 13.50 4.85
C THR A 38 -0.34 14.42 4.90
N PRO A 39 -0.51 15.74 4.74
CA PRO A 39 0.59 16.69 4.85
C PRO A 39 1.38 16.58 6.15
N GLN A 40 0.68 16.34 7.27
CA GLN A 40 1.30 16.22 8.60
C GLN A 40 2.37 15.12 8.64
N LEU A 41 2.05 13.93 8.12
CA LEU A 41 2.98 12.81 8.09
C LEU A 41 4.13 13.03 7.12
N ARG A 42 3.91 13.79 6.02
CA ARG A 42 4.99 14.20 5.12
C ARG A 42 5.99 15.11 5.82
N GLU A 43 5.50 16.07 6.60
CA GLU A 43 6.35 16.99 7.36
C GLU A 43 7.14 16.27 8.45
N VAL A 44 6.49 15.37 9.21
CA VAL A 44 7.19 14.56 10.21
C VAL A 44 8.28 13.70 9.56
N PHE A 45 7.95 13.01 8.46
CA PHE A 45 8.92 12.20 7.73
C PHE A 45 10.09 13.05 7.21
N ALA A 46 9.82 14.23 6.63
CA ALA A 46 10.85 15.14 6.17
C ALA A 46 11.77 15.60 7.31
N ALA A 47 11.22 16.00 8.45
CA ALA A 47 12.00 16.39 9.62
C ALA A 47 12.90 15.24 10.13
N VAL A 48 12.37 14.01 10.16
CA VAL A 48 13.13 12.80 10.49
C VAL A 48 14.29 12.60 9.53
N LEU A 49 14.07 12.72 8.22
CA LEU A 49 15.11 12.52 7.21
C LEU A 49 16.22 13.56 7.32
N GLU A 50 15.88 14.84 7.49
CA GLU A 50 16.90 15.88 7.60
C GLU A 50 17.77 15.70 8.84
N LEU A 51 17.16 15.36 9.99
CA LEU A 51 17.92 15.03 11.20
C LEU A 51 18.83 13.81 10.99
N PHE A 52 18.34 12.79 10.29
CA PHE A 52 19.12 11.59 9.98
C PHE A 52 20.29 11.87 9.04
N GLU A 53 20.08 12.68 7.99
CA GLU A 53 21.11 13.10 7.03
C GLU A 53 22.18 14.00 7.68
N GLU A 54 21.80 14.79 8.68
CA GLU A 54 22.72 15.58 9.51
C GLU A 54 23.43 14.76 10.60
N ASP A 55 23.20 13.43 10.65
CA ASP A 55 23.64 12.50 11.71
C ASP A 55 23.27 12.94 13.13
N LYS A 56 22.16 13.67 13.27
CA LYS A 56 21.61 14.08 14.56
C LYS A 56 20.77 12.96 15.19
N PRO A 57 20.58 12.97 16.52
CA PRO A 57 19.61 12.09 17.16
C PRO A 57 18.21 12.33 16.58
N VAL A 58 17.50 11.23 16.29
CA VAL A 58 16.11 11.26 15.82
C VAL A 58 15.26 10.66 16.92
N ASP A 59 14.53 11.53 17.62
CA ASP A 59 13.56 11.17 18.64
C ASP A 59 12.44 12.24 18.66
N ILE A 60 11.44 12.04 19.52
CA ILE A 60 10.28 12.95 19.60
C ILE A 60 10.71 14.40 19.88
N ILE A 61 11.72 14.62 20.73
CA ILE A 61 12.15 15.95 21.14
C ILE A 61 12.88 16.64 19.98
N THR A 62 13.82 15.94 19.34
CA THR A 62 14.58 16.52 18.23
C THR A 62 13.72 16.76 17.01
N VAL A 63 12.77 15.87 16.71
CA VAL A 63 11.80 16.05 15.62
C VAL A 63 10.85 17.21 15.93
N ALA A 64 10.37 17.34 17.16
CA ALA A 64 9.55 18.49 17.56
C ALA A 64 10.30 19.82 17.36
N GLU A 65 11.57 19.87 17.74
CA GLU A 65 12.39 21.07 17.55
C GLU A 65 12.62 21.37 16.07
N ARG A 66 12.94 20.36 15.26
CA ARG A 66 13.07 20.51 13.81
C ARG A 66 11.77 21.03 13.16
N LEU A 67 10.62 20.54 13.60
CA LEU A 67 9.33 21.03 13.12
C LEU A 67 9.05 22.48 13.54
N ARG A 68 9.56 22.93 14.70
CA ARG A 68 9.48 24.35 15.11
C ARG A 68 10.38 25.23 14.26
N GLU A 69 11.60 24.80 13.98
CA GLU A 69 12.53 25.49 13.06
C GLU A 69 11.90 25.67 11.67
N ARG A 70 11.14 24.67 11.21
CA ARG A 70 10.38 24.70 9.94
C ARG A 70 9.11 25.55 9.99
N GLY A 71 8.62 25.90 11.17
CA GLY A 71 7.34 26.57 11.36
C GLY A 71 6.10 25.69 11.17
N THR A 72 6.26 24.36 11.08
CA THR A 72 5.17 23.41 10.81
C THR A 72 4.71 22.61 12.04
N PHE A 73 5.34 22.82 13.20
CA PHE A 73 5.04 22.09 14.44
C PHE A 73 3.57 22.12 14.87
N GLU A 74 2.94 23.30 14.86
CA GLU A 74 1.53 23.44 15.24
C GLU A 74 0.59 22.82 14.20
N GLU A 75 0.92 22.94 12.90
CA GLU A 75 0.12 22.36 11.79
C GLU A 75 0.13 20.83 11.80
N VAL A 76 1.21 20.23 12.32
CA VAL A 76 1.35 18.79 12.53
C VAL A 76 0.49 18.29 13.71
N GLY A 77 0.12 19.16 14.65
CA GLY A 77 -0.63 18.81 15.86
C GLY A 77 0.22 18.74 17.13
N GLY A 78 1.45 19.27 17.08
CA GLY A 78 2.30 19.45 18.25
C GLY A 78 2.75 18.16 18.94
N ASN A 79 3.10 18.29 20.23
CA ASN A 79 3.68 17.18 21.02
C ASN A 79 2.72 16.00 21.18
N GLU A 80 1.41 16.25 21.30
CA GLU A 80 0.42 15.20 21.46
C GLU A 80 0.43 14.27 20.23
N TYR A 81 0.46 14.84 19.03
CA TYR A 81 0.51 14.05 17.80
C TYR A 81 1.76 13.17 17.71
N LEU A 82 2.95 13.75 17.96
CA LEU A 82 4.21 13.00 17.93
C LEU A 82 4.26 11.89 18.99
N THR A 83 3.72 12.16 20.18
CA THR A 83 3.65 11.18 21.27
C THR A 83 2.72 10.02 20.88
N ASN A 84 1.58 10.30 20.28
CA ASN A 84 0.65 9.27 19.81
C ASN A 84 1.27 8.37 18.74
N LEU A 85 2.06 8.93 17.80
CA LEU A 85 2.81 8.13 16.81
C LEU A 85 3.78 7.14 17.48
N ALA A 86 4.47 7.59 18.53
CA ALA A 86 5.40 6.74 19.28
C ALA A 86 4.66 5.65 20.07
N ILE A 87 3.55 5.98 20.75
CA ILE A 87 2.76 5.02 21.54
C ILE A 87 2.12 3.95 20.66
N ASN A 88 1.64 4.32 19.47
CA ASN A 88 0.96 3.41 18.55
C ASN A 88 1.92 2.45 17.82
N THR A 89 3.22 2.47 18.15
CA THR A 89 4.24 1.60 17.56
C THR A 89 4.62 0.48 18.54
N PRO A 90 4.02 -0.71 18.44
CA PRO A 90 4.30 -1.80 19.38
C PRO A 90 5.69 -2.42 19.19
N THR A 91 6.26 -2.35 17.98
CA THR A 91 7.59 -2.90 17.68
C THR A 91 8.18 -2.29 16.41
N THR A 92 9.51 -2.17 16.37
CA THR A 92 10.28 -1.78 15.18
C THR A 92 10.65 -2.96 14.29
N ALA A 93 10.60 -4.19 14.80
CA ALA A 93 11.14 -5.38 14.13
C ALA A 93 10.46 -5.70 12.78
N ASN A 94 9.22 -5.23 12.58
CA ASN A 94 8.44 -5.47 11.37
C ASN A 94 8.29 -4.21 10.51
N VAL A 95 9.11 -3.17 10.71
CA VAL A 95 8.95 -1.88 10.03
C VAL A 95 8.97 -2.01 8.50
N MET A 96 9.81 -2.87 7.93
CA MET A 96 9.82 -3.15 6.48
C MET A 96 8.48 -3.70 5.96
N TYR A 97 7.77 -4.51 6.74
CA TYR A 97 6.47 -5.06 6.35
C TYR A 97 5.43 -3.95 6.28
N TYR A 98 5.37 -3.09 7.30
CA TYR A 98 4.46 -1.94 7.31
C TYR A 98 4.82 -0.91 6.23
N ALA A 99 6.12 -0.65 5.99
CA ALA A 99 6.57 0.21 4.91
C ALA A 99 6.10 -0.28 3.53
N LYS A 100 6.12 -1.59 3.29
CA LYS A 100 5.57 -2.16 2.04
C LYS A 100 4.07 -1.95 1.90
N ILE A 101 3.30 -2.08 2.99
CA ILE A 101 1.86 -1.77 2.99
C ILE A 101 1.63 -0.31 2.64
N VAL A 102 2.36 0.61 3.27
CA VAL A 102 2.26 2.05 2.97
C VAL A 102 2.58 2.33 1.51
N LYS A 103 3.63 1.69 0.97
CA LYS A 103 4.04 1.84 -0.43
C LYS A 103 2.98 1.36 -1.41
N GLU A 104 2.39 0.19 -1.15
CA GLU A 104 1.29 -0.35 -1.96
C GLU A 104 0.09 0.60 -1.97
N LYS A 105 -0.29 1.12 -0.79
CA LYS A 105 -1.38 2.09 -0.67
C LYS A 105 -1.06 3.41 -1.37
N SER A 106 0.18 3.88 -1.31
CA SER A 106 0.64 5.04 -2.07
C SER A 106 0.49 4.83 -3.58
N LEU A 107 0.93 3.68 -4.09
CA LEU A 107 0.86 3.37 -5.51
C LEU A 107 -0.59 3.35 -6.02
N LEU A 108 -1.52 2.78 -5.24
CA LEU A 108 -2.94 2.81 -5.56
C LEU A 108 -3.48 4.25 -5.64
N ARG A 109 -3.03 5.15 -4.75
CA ARG A 109 -3.42 6.57 -4.81
C ARG A 109 -2.85 7.27 -6.05
N GLN A 110 -1.61 6.98 -6.41
CA GLN A 110 -0.97 7.55 -7.60
C GLN A 110 -1.70 7.10 -8.88
N ILE A 111 -2.00 5.81 -9.00
CA ILE A 111 -2.78 5.24 -10.12
C ILE A 111 -4.17 5.89 -10.18
N ALA A 112 -4.87 6.01 -9.04
CA ALA A 112 -6.18 6.64 -9.01
C ALA A 112 -6.13 8.12 -9.43
N SER A 113 -5.09 8.84 -9.04
CA SER A 113 -4.88 10.24 -9.45
C SER A 113 -4.63 10.36 -10.96
N LYS A 114 -3.73 9.53 -11.49
CA LYS A 114 -3.40 9.53 -12.92
C LYS A 114 -4.58 9.10 -13.79
N ASN A 115 -5.40 8.16 -13.34
CA ASN A 115 -6.65 7.82 -14.04
C ASN A 115 -7.63 8.98 -14.12
N LYS A 116 -7.75 9.80 -13.08
CA LYS A 116 -8.60 11.01 -13.14
C LYS A 116 -8.06 12.03 -14.14
N GLU A 117 -6.74 12.21 -14.18
CA GLU A 117 -6.07 13.05 -15.16
C GLU A 117 -6.32 12.54 -16.59
N LEU A 118 -6.20 11.23 -16.79
CA LEU A 118 -6.48 10.57 -18.06
C LEU A 118 -7.93 10.80 -18.53
N THR A 119 -8.91 10.62 -17.63
CA THR A 119 -10.31 10.91 -17.96
C THR A 119 -10.51 12.35 -18.40
N ALA A 120 -9.90 13.31 -17.69
CA ALA A 120 -10.03 14.73 -18.03
C ALA A 120 -9.47 15.06 -19.42
N VAL A 121 -8.29 14.53 -19.79
CA VAL A 121 -7.70 14.79 -21.11
C VAL A 121 -8.46 14.09 -22.24
N ILE A 122 -9.04 12.91 -21.98
CA ILE A 122 -9.90 12.22 -22.94
C ILE A 122 -11.16 13.05 -23.23
N GLU A 123 -11.79 13.62 -22.20
CA GLU A 123 -12.96 14.50 -22.36
C GLU A 123 -12.63 15.77 -23.14
N MET A 124 -11.38 16.25 -23.05
CA MET A 124 -10.87 17.38 -23.84
C MET A 124 -10.49 17.00 -25.28
N GLY A 125 -10.44 15.71 -25.61
CA GLY A 125 -10.04 15.21 -26.93
C GLY A 125 -8.54 15.28 -27.22
N ASP A 126 -7.69 15.41 -26.19
CA ASP A 126 -6.23 15.46 -26.36
C ASP A 126 -5.63 14.04 -26.35
N LEU A 127 -5.46 13.48 -27.56
CA LEU A 127 -4.94 12.13 -27.75
C LEU A 127 -3.47 11.98 -27.33
N GLU A 128 -2.64 13.01 -27.53
CA GLU A 128 -1.21 12.91 -27.19
C GLU A 128 -1.01 12.95 -25.67
N ALA A 129 -1.74 13.82 -24.97
CA ALA A 129 -1.75 13.81 -23.50
C ALA A 129 -2.29 12.50 -22.94
N ALA A 130 -3.36 11.95 -23.53
CA ALA A 130 -3.94 10.69 -23.10
C ALA A 130 -2.96 9.50 -23.22
N LYS A 131 -2.19 9.43 -24.33
CA LYS A 131 -1.16 8.41 -24.51
C LYS A 131 -0.05 8.51 -23.46
N LEU A 132 0.44 9.72 -23.20
CA LEU A 132 1.51 9.96 -22.23
C LEU A 132 1.09 9.49 -20.82
N ILE A 133 -0.11 9.89 -20.37
CA ILE A 133 -0.61 9.50 -19.05
C ILE A 133 -0.84 7.99 -18.96
N ALA A 134 -1.33 7.35 -20.04
CA ALA A 134 -1.51 5.89 -20.08
C ALA A 134 -0.18 5.14 -19.96
N GLU A 135 0.88 5.64 -20.59
CA GLU A 135 2.23 5.09 -20.45
C GLU A 135 2.76 5.25 -19.02
N GLU A 136 2.58 6.42 -18.40
CA GLU A 136 2.96 6.64 -17.00
C GLU A 136 2.25 5.66 -16.04
N ILE A 137 0.96 5.42 -16.24
CA ILE A 137 0.19 4.44 -15.45
C ILE A 137 0.76 3.03 -15.62
N THR A 138 1.15 2.66 -16.84
CA THR A 138 1.76 1.35 -17.13
C THR A 138 3.10 1.20 -16.42
N VAL A 139 3.94 2.23 -16.44
CA VAL A 139 5.21 2.23 -15.70
C VAL A 139 4.99 2.10 -14.19
N LEU A 140 3.96 2.77 -13.65
CA LEU A 140 3.61 2.67 -12.23
C LEU A 140 3.17 1.26 -11.84
N THR A 141 2.45 0.53 -12.70
CA THR A 141 2.04 -0.85 -12.42
C THR A 141 3.21 -1.83 -12.52
N GLU A 142 4.15 -1.61 -13.44
CA GLU A 142 5.34 -2.46 -13.60
C GLU A 142 6.38 -2.27 -12.49
N LYS A 143 6.54 -1.05 -11.95
CA LYS A 143 7.64 -0.70 -11.03
C LYS A 143 7.67 -1.46 -9.71
N LYS A 144 6.57 -2.06 -9.21
CA LYS A 144 6.62 -2.92 -8.01
C LYS A 144 5.32 -3.64 -7.66
N ILE A 145 4.53 -4.03 -8.65
CA ILE A 145 3.37 -4.88 -8.37
C ILE A 145 3.77 -6.29 -8.72
N GLY A 146 4.18 -7.05 -7.69
CA GLY A 146 4.04 -8.49 -7.77
C GLY A 146 2.64 -8.75 -8.28
N TYR A 147 2.57 -9.30 -9.50
CA TYR A 147 1.41 -9.37 -10.41
C TYR A 147 0.10 -9.87 -9.77
N ASN A 148 0.14 -10.34 -8.53
CA ASN A 148 -0.96 -10.91 -7.76
C ASN A 148 -1.86 -9.85 -7.07
N THR A 149 -1.34 -8.72 -6.60
CA THR A 149 -2.16 -7.82 -5.74
C THR A 149 -3.16 -6.97 -6.53
N ILE A 150 -2.75 -6.41 -7.68
CA ILE A 150 -3.71 -5.75 -8.58
C ILE A 150 -4.65 -6.76 -9.23
N LYS A 151 -4.15 -7.95 -9.62
CA LYS A 151 -5.01 -8.98 -10.20
C LYS A 151 -6.07 -9.43 -9.21
N ALA A 152 -5.78 -9.50 -7.91
CA ALA A 152 -6.79 -9.78 -6.88
C ALA A 152 -7.87 -8.68 -6.78
N LEU A 153 -7.50 -7.40 -6.90
CA LEU A 153 -8.44 -6.28 -6.91
C LEU A 153 -9.32 -6.29 -8.18
N ILE A 154 -8.72 -6.45 -9.36
CA ILE A 154 -9.44 -6.53 -10.64
C ILE A 154 -10.31 -7.80 -10.70
N ILE A 155 -9.81 -8.94 -10.22
CA ILE A 155 -10.61 -10.18 -10.11
C ILE A 155 -11.74 -9.99 -9.11
N SER A 156 -11.54 -9.27 -7.99
CA SER A 156 -12.62 -9.07 -7.02
C SER A 156 -13.74 -8.19 -7.58
N GLU A 157 -13.42 -7.12 -8.31
CA GLU A 157 -14.40 -6.28 -8.99
C GLU A 157 -15.07 -6.99 -10.18
N ALA A 158 -14.31 -7.81 -10.91
CA ALA A 158 -14.83 -8.64 -12.00
C ALA A 158 -15.71 -9.78 -11.46
N ALA A 159 -15.34 -10.44 -10.35
CA ALA A 159 -16.09 -11.53 -9.73
C ALA A 159 -17.37 -11.04 -9.03
N GLU A 160 -17.40 -9.80 -8.53
CA GLU A 160 -18.65 -9.17 -8.09
C GLU A 160 -19.60 -8.89 -9.27
N LYS A 161 -19.06 -8.62 -10.47
CA LYS A 161 -19.85 -8.51 -11.72
C LYS A 161 -20.23 -9.87 -12.33
N ASP A 162 -19.41 -10.91 -12.16
CA ASP A 162 -19.59 -12.25 -12.75
C ASP A 162 -20.64 -13.09 -12.00
N LYS A 163 -21.00 -12.70 -10.76
CA LYS A 163 -22.17 -13.28 -10.06
C LYS A 163 -23.49 -13.11 -10.82
N GLN A 164 -23.54 -12.30 -11.87
CA GLN A 164 -24.75 -12.12 -12.69
C GLN A 164 -24.74 -12.80 -14.06
N GLN A 165 -23.66 -13.47 -14.51
CA GLN A 165 -23.68 -14.12 -15.83
C GLN A 165 -22.81 -15.38 -15.93
N GLY A 166 -23.45 -16.51 -16.27
CA GLY A 166 -22.80 -17.61 -16.98
C GLY A 166 -22.90 -18.98 -16.32
N ALA A 167 -23.73 -19.86 -16.88
CA ALA A 167 -23.84 -21.27 -16.48
C ALA A 167 -22.50 -22.01 -16.63
N HIS A 168 -21.98 -22.56 -15.54
CA HIS A 168 -20.85 -23.47 -15.61
C HIS A 168 -21.28 -24.74 -16.38
N LEU A 169 -20.56 -25.10 -17.45
CA LEU A 169 -20.69 -26.43 -18.04
C LEU A 169 -19.98 -27.44 -17.14
N TRP A 170 -20.75 -28.43 -16.68
CA TRP A 170 -20.29 -29.43 -15.72
C TRP A 170 -19.84 -30.71 -16.43
N LEU A 171 -18.72 -31.29 -15.97
CA LEU A 171 -18.40 -32.70 -16.21
C LEU A 171 -19.28 -33.59 -15.33
N VAL A 172 -19.43 -33.19 -14.06
CA VAL A 172 -20.36 -33.76 -13.10
C VAL A 172 -21.09 -32.61 -12.45
N GLU A 173 -22.41 -32.59 -12.55
CA GLU A 173 -23.24 -31.47 -12.10
C GLU A 173 -22.97 -31.12 -10.64
N ASN A 174 -22.71 -29.83 -10.38
CA ASN A 174 -22.39 -29.27 -9.07
C ASN A 174 -21.12 -29.83 -8.38
N PHE A 175 -20.31 -30.64 -9.07
CA PHE A 175 -19.17 -31.32 -8.46
C PHE A 175 -17.86 -31.12 -9.22
N ILE A 176 -17.87 -31.24 -10.56
CA ILE A 176 -16.67 -31.11 -11.38
C ILE A 176 -16.96 -30.18 -12.57
N PRO A 177 -16.33 -28.99 -12.65
CA PRO A 177 -16.46 -28.13 -13.81
C PRO A 177 -15.66 -28.66 -15.00
N GLN A 178 -16.14 -28.45 -16.24
CA GLN A 178 -15.42 -28.86 -17.45
C GLN A 178 -14.04 -28.21 -17.62
N LYS A 179 -13.82 -27.04 -16.99
CA LYS A 179 -12.55 -26.30 -17.02
C LYS A 179 -12.22 -25.79 -15.63
N GLY A 180 -11.03 -26.10 -15.13
CA GLY A 180 -10.55 -25.68 -13.81
C GLY A 180 -9.69 -26.74 -13.12
N LEU A 181 -9.04 -26.37 -12.02
CA LEU A 181 -8.31 -27.30 -11.16
C LEU A 181 -9.20 -27.71 -9.97
N VAL A 182 -9.41 -29.01 -9.76
CA VAL A 182 -10.15 -29.55 -8.61
C VAL A 182 -9.18 -30.34 -7.72
N ILE A 183 -9.12 -30.01 -6.43
CA ILE A 183 -8.27 -30.70 -5.45
C ILE A 183 -9.14 -31.52 -4.50
N PHE A 184 -8.93 -32.83 -4.49
CA PHE A 184 -9.55 -33.74 -3.51
C PHE A 184 -8.59 -34.00 -2.34
N SER A 185 -8.96 -33.57 -1.13
CA SER A 185 -8.10 -33.65 0.07
C SER A 185 -8.76 -34.40 1.23
N GLY A 186 -8.00 -34.69 2.30
CA GLY A 186 -8.47 -35.28 3.57
C GLY A 186 -7.57 -36.39 4.14
N ARG A 187 -8.08 -37.22 5.05
CA ARG A 187 -7.23 -38.15 5.83
C ARG A 187 -6.71 -39.37 5.04
N PRO A 188 -5.52 -39.91 5.38
CA PRO A 188 -4.99 -41.12 4.75
C PRO A 188 -5.95 -42.31 4.87
N LYS A 189 -6.04 -43.16 3.84
CA LYS A 189 -6.91 -44.35 3.76
C LYS A 189 -8.44 -44.09 3.75
N HIS A 190 -8.88 -42.85 3.59
CA HIS A 190 -10.32 -42.51 3.53
C HIS A 190 -10.83 -42.37 2.09
N GLY A 191 -10.45 -43.30 1.20
CA GLY A 191 -11.08 -43.45 -0.11
C GLY A 191 -10.76 -42.40 -1.19
N LYS A 192 -9.73 -41.56 -1.03
CA LYS A 192 -9.37 -40.55 -2.07
C LYS A 192 -9.04 -41.17 -3.41
N THR A 193 -8.27 -42.25 -3.37
CA THR A 193 -7.88 -42.99 -4.57
C THR A 193 -9.11 -43.62 -5.24
N THR A 194 -10.12 -44.01 -4.47
CA THR A 194 -11.39 -44.57 -4.99
C THR A 194 -12.24 -43.53 -5.71
N VAL A 195 -12.12 -42.24 -5.36
CA VAL A 195 -12.84 -41.14 -6.03
C VAL A 195 -12.12 -40.69 -7.32
N LEU A 196 -10.85 -41.05 -7.49
CA LEU A 196 -9.99 -40.64 -8.62
C LEU A 196 -9.79 -41.73 -9.69
N LEU A 197 -10.28 -42.95 -9.47
CA LEU A 197 -10.21 -44.09 -10.40
C LEU A 197 -11.61 -44.43 -10.91
#